data_AF-A0A3B0UMU7-F1
#
_entry.id   AF-A0A3B0UMU7-F1
#
_cell.length_a   1.000
_cell.length_b   1.000
_cell.length_c   1.000
_cell.angle_alpha   90.00
_cell.angle_beta   90.00
_cell.angle_gamma   90.00
#
_symmetry.space_group_name_H-M   'P 1'
#
loop_
_entity.id
_entity.type
_entity.pdbx_description
1 polymer ?
#
loop_
_entity_poly.entity_id
_entity_poly.type
_entity_poly.pdbx_seq_one_letter_code
_entity_poly.pdbx_strand_id
1 'polypeptide(L)'
;QAYINRNPDSEFLKDANKIIGELQVKLETKAYFNAKEYYKIGMLKSAKVAFGNFAKDYPDSKYNEELKYLKIEATFKVAQKSIPSKQKKRYNEVIELYEEFVDRYPSSSYQHQAEKFYDSAINQLEKKIS
;
A
#
# COMPACT_ATOMS: atom_id res chain seq x y z
N GLN A 1 19.99 17.84 17.28
CA GLN A 1 21.06 18.49 16.48
C GLN A 1 22.30 18.71 17.36
N ALA A 2 23.25 17.77 17.43
CA ALA A 2 24.63 17.94 17.94
C ALA A 2 25.42 16.60 18.00
N TYR A 3 25.63 15.93 16.86
CA TYR A 3 26.61 14.82 16.81
C TYR A 3 27.37 14.69 15.47
N ILE A 4 27.00 15.46 14.45
CA ILE A 4 27.55 15.29 13.08
C ILE A 4 28.62 16.36 12.74
N ASN A 5 28.81 17.39 13.57
CA ASN A 5 29.67 18.53 13.22
C ASN A 5 31.15 18.38 13.63
N ARG A 6 31.70 17.16 13.81
CA ARG A 6 33.10 17.04 14.30
C ARG A 6 34.14 16.45 13.36
N ASN A 7 33.81 15.73 12.29
CA ASN A 7 34.84 15.21 11.35
C ASN A 7 34.24 14.93 9.94
N PRO A 8 34.24 15.88 9.00
CA PRO A 8 33.59 15.71 7.68
C PRO A 8 34.26 14.70 6.74
N ASP A 9 35.55 14.41 6.91
CA ASP A 9 36.39 13.66 5.93
C ASP A 9 36.86 12.28 6.39
N SER A 10 36.04 11.60 7.18
CA SER A 10 36.36 10.27 7.68
C SER A 10 35.77 9.18 6.78
N GLU A 11 36.58 8.24 6.28
CA GLU A 11 36.11 7.02 5.60
C GLU A 11 35.03 6.29 6.43
N PHE A 12 35.09 6.39 7.76
CA PHE A 12 34.11 5.83 8.69
C PHE A 12 32.71 6.45 8.54
N LEU A 13 32.56 7.70 8.09
CA LEU A 13 31.24 8.30 7.80
C LEU A 13 30.61 7.72 6.53
N LYS A 14 31.43 7.44 5.51
CA LYS A 14 30.96 6.81 4.26
C LYS A 14 30.51 5.37 4.54
N ASP A 15 31.28 4.63 5.32
CA ASP A 15 30.93 3.27 5.71
C ASP A 15 29.70 3.21 6.63
N ALA A 16 29.59 4.12 7.61
CA ALA A 16 28.40 4.21 8.46
C ALA A 16 27.13 4.53 7.66
N ASN A 17 27.20 5.48 6.73
CA ASN A 17 26.06 5.82 5.86
C ASN A 17 25.67 4.64 4.95
N LYS A 18 26.66 3.89 4.43
CA LYS A 18 26.40 2.67 3.66
C LYS A 18 25.68 1.62 4.50
N ILE A 19 26.15 1.35 5.71
CA ILE A 19 25.52 0.38 6.63
C ILE A 19 24.09 0.82 6.97
N ILE A 20 23.87 2.11 7.25
CA ILE A 20 22.53 2.66 7.51
C ILE A 20 21.61 2.43 6.31
N GLY A 21 22.08 2.70 5.09
CA GLY A 21 21.31 2.43 3.87
C GLY A 21 20.96 0.95 3.69
N GLU A 22 21.92 0.06 3.89
CA GLU A 22 21.69 -1.39 3.83
C GLU A 22 20.67 -1.86 4.89
N LEU A 23 20.74 -1.31 6.10
CA LEU A 23 19.78 -1.61 7.17
C LEU A 23 18.38 -1.08 6.84
N GLN A 24 18.27 0.11 6.27
CA GLN A 24 16.98 0.67 5.82
C GLN A 24 16.32 -0.23 4.78
N VAL A 25 17.07 -0.67 3.76
CA VAL A 25 16.57 -1.60 2.74
C VAL A 25 16.10 -2.91 3.36
N LYS A 26 16.83 -3.45 4.35
CA LYS A 26 16.43 -4.68 5.06
C LYS A 26 15.15 -4.47 5.88
N LEU A 27 15.02 -3.33 6.58
CA LEU A 27 13.83 -3.00 7.37
C LEU A 27 12.60 -2.81 6.49
N GLU A 28 12.74 -2.07 5.39
CA GLU A 28 11.70 -1.89 4.37
C GLU A 28 11.26 -3.24 3.80
N THR A 29 12.21 -4.06 3.34
CA THR A 29 11.92 -5.38 2.78
C THR A 29 11.18 -6.28 3.77
N LYS A 30 11.61 -6.27 5.04
CA LYS A 30 10.95 -7.03 6.12
C LYS A 30 9.52 -6.51 6.37
N ALA A 31 9.34 -5.20 6.44
CA ALA A 31 8.03 -4.59 6.66
C ALA A 31 7.06 -4.90 5.51
N TYR A 32 7.54 -4.87 4.27
CA TYR A 32 6.80 -5.26 3.08
C TYR A 32 6.31 -6.71 3.16
N PHE A 33 7.19 -7.66 3.49
CA PHE A 33 6.80 -9.06 3.63
C PHE A 33 5.80 -9.29 4.76
N ASN A 34 6.00 -8.64 5.90
CA ASN A 34 5.05 -8.70 7.03
C ASN A 34 3.66 -8.19 6.62
N ALA A 35 3.60 -7.08 5.89
CA ALA A 35 2.33 -6.54 5.42
C ALA A 35 1.65 -7.48 4.41
N LYS A 36 2.41 -8.05 3.46
CA LYS A 36 1.88 -9.02 2.49
C LYS A 36 1.44 -10.33 3.12
N GLU A 37 2.03 -10.73 4.24
CA GLU A 37 1.64 -11.98 4.89
C GLU A 37 0.18 -11.94 5.34
N TYR A 38 -0.28 -10.83 5.93
CA TYR A 38 -1.69 -10.64 6.27
C TYR A 38 -2.62 -10.85 5.08
N TYR A 39 -2.19 -10.41 3.88
CA TYR A 39 -2.97 -10.62 2.67
C TYR A 39 -3.00 -12.10 2.26
N LYS A 40 -1.84 -12.76 2.25
CA LYS A 40 -1.70 -14.18 1.89
C LYS A 40 -2.54 -15.10 2.76
N ILE A 41 -2.58 -14.84 4.07
CA ILE A 41 -3.38 -15.65 5.02
C ILE A 41 -4.86 -15.20 5.09
N GLY A 42 -5.29 -14.28 4.23
CA GLY A 42 -6.69 -13.85 4.11
C GLY A 42 -7.17 -12.87 5.18
N MET A 43 -6.27 -12.32 6.00
CA MET A 43 -6.57 -11.26 6.98
C MET A 43 -6.69 -9.89 6.29
N LEU A 44 -7.65 -9.76 5.37
CA LEU A 44 -7.76 -8.62 4.45
C LEU A 44 -7.88 -7.26 5.14
N LYS A 45 -8.61 -7.17 6.26
CA LYS A 45 -8.72 -5.91 7.02
C LYS A 45 -7.38 -5.50 7.63
N SER A 46 -6.65 -6.46 8.19
CA SER A 46 -5.32 -6.22 8.74
C SER A 46 -4.32 -5.88 7.64
N ALA A 47 -4.40 -6.57 6.49
CA ALA A 47 -3.58 -6.27 5.32
C ALA A 47 -3.76 -4.82 4.86
N LYS A 48 -5.01 -4.33 4.73
CA LYS A 48 -5.29 -2.93 4.38
C LYS A 48 -4.61 -1.92 5.31
N VAL A 49 -4.66 -2.18 6.61
CA VAL A 49 -4.03 -1.32 7.62
C VAL A 49 -2.51 -1.40 7.51
N ALA A 50 -1.95 -2.61 7.39
CA ALA A 50 -0.52 -2.83 7.26
C ALA A 50 0.05 -2.17 5.98
N PHE A 51 -0.64 -2.24 4.85
CA PHE A 51 -0.25 -1.56 3.62
C PHE A 51 -0.26 -0.03 3.77
N GLY A 52 -1.27 0.52 4.46
CA GLY A 52 -1.33 1.95 4.76
C GLY A 52 -0.22 2.41 5.71
N ASN A 53 0.15 1.60 6.70
CA ASN A 53 1.26 1.90 7.60
C ASN A 53 2.60 1.81 6.88
N PHE A 54 2.81 0.77 6.07
CA PHE A 54 4.02 0.64 5.26
C PHE A 54 4.26 1.88 4.38
N ALA A 55 3.22 2.36 3.68
CA ALA A 55 3.34 3.55 2.83
C ALA A 55 3.61 4.85 3.62
N LYS A 56 3.26 4.90 4.91
CA LYS A 56 3.61 6.03 5.79
C LYS A 56 5.05 5.93 6.29
N ASP A 57 5.49 4.72 6.64
CA ASP A 57 6.83 4.46 7.17
C ASP A 57 7.91 4.52 6.07
N TYR A 58 7.55 4.14 4.84
CA TYR A 58 8.45 4.08 3.67
C TYR A 58 7.80 4.71 2.43
N PRO A 59 7.56 6.03 2.39
CA PRO A 59 6.81 6.70 1.31
C PRO A 59 7.46 6.58 -0.07
N ASP A 60 8.80 6.47 -0.13
CA ASP A 60 9.57 6.35 -1.38
C ASP A 60 9.83 4.90 -1.80
N SER A 61 9.29 3.93 -1.06
CA SER A 61 9.45 2.52 -1.37
C SER A 61 8.82 2.16 -2.71
N LYS A 62 9.59 1.45 -3.54
CA LYS A 62 9.08 0.83 -4.78
C LYS A 62 7.96 -0.18 -4.53
N TYR A 63 7.84 -0.72 -3.32
CA TYR A 63 6.79 -1.66 -2.97
C TYR A 63 5.41 -0.99 -2.82
N ASN A 64 5.36 0.34 -2.68
CA ASN A 64 4.10 1.05 -2.48
C ASN A 64 3.13 0.91 -3.65
N GLU A 65 3.61 0.73 -4.87
CA GLU A 65 2.78 0.49 -6.04
C GLU A 65 2.00 -0.83 -5.89
N GLU A 66 2.70 -1.94 -5.70
CA GLU A 66 2.09 -3.26 -5.51
C GLU A 66 1.19 -3.29 -4.27
N LEU A 67 1.64 -2.73 -3.13
CA LEU A 67 0.85 -2.73 -1.91
C LEU A 67 -0.43 -1.89 -2.04
N LYS A 68 -0.40 -0.79 -2.81
CA LYS A 68 -1.60 0.01 -3.08
C LYS A 68 -2.58 -0.76 -3.96
N TYR A 69 -2.10 -1.46 -4.99
CA TYR A 69 -2.92 -2.39 -5.78
C TYR A 69 -3.57 -3.48 -4.89
N LEU A 70 -2.78 -4.17 -4.06
CA LEU A 70 -3.30 -5.21 -3.16
C LEU A 70 -4.30 -4.63 -2.14
N LYS A 71 -4.14 -3.36 -1.73
CA LYS A 71 -5.09 -2.67 -0.85
C LYS A 71 -6.44 -2.44 -1.55
N ILE A 72 -6.47 -2.10 -2.84
CA ILE A 72 -7.70 -1.99 -3.64
C ILE A 72 -8.41 -3.34 -3.66
N GLU A 73 -7.70 -4.40 -4.07
CA GLU A 73 -8.26 -5.75 -4.13
C GLU A 73 -8.78 -6.23 -2.77
N ALA A 74 -7.99 -6.06 -1.70
CA ALA A 74 -8.41 -6.42 -0.34
C ALA A 74 -9.66 -5.65 0.10
N THR A 75 -9.75 -4.36 -0.24
CA THR A 75 -10.90 -3.52 0.07
C THR A 75 -12.15 -3.99 -0.65
N PHE A 76 -12.03 -4.32 -1.94
CA PHE A 76 -13.12 -4.89 -2.72
C PHE A 76 -13.61 -6.22 -2.15
N LYS A 77 -12.70 -7.15 -1.85
CA LYS A 77 -13.04 -8.44 -1.23
C LYS A 77 -13.70 -8.28 0.14
N VAL A 78 -13.28 -7.29 0.94
CA VAL A 78 -13.95 -6.94 2.19
C VAL A 78 -15.34 -6.40 1.92
N ALA A 79 -15.52 -5.52 0.93
CA ALA A 79 -16.82 -4.98 0.54
C ALA A 79 -17.79 -6.11 0.16
N GLN A 80 -17.38 -7.06 -0.68
CA GLN A 80 -18.23 -8.19 -1.09
C GLN A 80 -18.77 -9.00 0.10
N LYS A 81 -17.92 -9.26 1.12
CA LYS A 81 -18.29 -10.04 2.32
C LYS A 81 -19.01 -9.21 3.40
N SER A 82 -19.33 -7.95 3.11
CA SER A 82 -19.92 -7.03 4.08
C SER A 82 -21.45 -7.10 4.10
N ILE A 83 -22.04 -6.78 5.26
CA ILE A 83 -23.48 -6.52 5.33
C ILE A 83 -23.88 -5.32 4.45
N PRO A 84 -25.11 -5.27 3.93
CA PRO A 84 -25.55 -4.24 3.00
C PRO A 84 -25.31 -2.80 3.48
N SER A 85 -25.54 -2.51 4.76
CA SER A 85 -25.34 -1.19 5.36
C SER A 85 -23.89 -0.69 5.32
N LYS A 86 -22.91 -1.60 5.18
CA LYS A 86 -21.48 -1.27 5.09
C LYS A 86 -20.92 -1.40 3.67
N GLN A 87 -21.63 -2.07 2.76
CA GLN A 87 -21.17 -2.30 1.39
C GLN A 87 -21.00 -1.00 0.61
N LYS A 88 -21.98 -0.10 0.66
CA LYS A 88 -21.93 1.18 -0.07
C LYS A 88 -20.65 1.97 0.23
N LYS A 89 -20.36 2.19 1.52
CA LYS A 89 -19.15 2.89 1.96
C LYS A 89 -17.87 2.20 1.49
N ARG A 90 -17.83 0.86 1.52
CA ARG A 90 -16.64 0.09 1.17
C ARG A 90 -16.38 0.04 -0.34
N TYR A 91 -17.43 0.04 -1.16
CA TYR A 91 -17.27 0.15 -2.62
C TYR A 91 -16.82 1.55 -3.03
N ASN A 92 -17.33 2.62 -2.39
CA ASN A 92 -16.78 3.96 -2.59
C ASN A 92 -15.30 4.03 -2.20
N GLU A 93 -14.89 3.36 -1.12
CA GLU A 93 -13.46 3.28 -0.75
C GLU A 93 -12.61 2.56 -1.83
N VAL A 94 -13.15 1.57 -2.55
CA VAL A 94 -12.45 0.95 -3.69
C VAL A 94 -12.24 1.97 -4.81
N ILE A 95 -13.27 2.78 -5.10
CA ILE A 95 -13.24 3.81 -6.13
C ILE A 95 -12.18 4.86 -5.81
N GLU A 96 -12.22 5.43 -4.60
CA GLU A 96 -11.24 6.42 -4.14
C GLU A 96 -9.80 5.87 -4.21
N LEU A 97 -9.58 4.63 -3.73
CA LEU A 97 -8.25 4.02 -3.76
C LEU A 97 -7.74 3.77 -5.19
N TYR A 98 -8.62 3.47 -6.14
CA TYR A 98 -8.27 3.28 -7.54
C TYR A 98 -7.92 4.61 -8.21
N GLU A 99 -8.72 5.65 -8.01
CA GLU A 99 -8.45 7.00 -8.54
C GLU A 99 -7.08 7.50 -8.05
N GLU A 100 -6.82 7.42 -6.75
CA GLU A 100 -5.50 7.77 -6.22
C GLU A 100 -4.35 6.86 -6.71
N PHE A 101 -4.66 5.65 -7.18
CA PHE A 101 -3.67 4.72 -7.71
C PHE A 101 -3.28 5.07 -9.13
N VAL A 102 -4.25 5.36 -10.01
CA VAL A 102 -3.97 5.77 -11.39
C VAL A 102 -3.33 7.16 -11.47
N ASP A 103 -3.70 8.07 -10.55
CA ASP A 103 -3.05 9.38 -10.46
C ASP A 103 -1.58 9.27 -10.07
N ARG A 104 -1.26 8.36 -9.14
CA ARG A 104 0.11 8.18 -8.64
C ARG A 104 0.96 7.28 -9.54
N TYR A 105 0.36 6.27 -10.17
CA TYR A 105 1.05 5.25 -10.96
C TYR A 105 0.38 5.07 -12.34
N PRO A 106 0.41 6.10 -13.20
CA PRO A 106 -0.32 6.11 -14.49
C PRO A 106 0.20 5.10 -15.51
N SER A 107 1.36 4.49 -15.27
CA SER A 107 1.99 3.48 -16.12
C SER A 107 2.16 2.14 -15.40
N SER A 108 1.38 1.90 -14.34
CA SER A 108 1.47 0.68 -13.55
C SER A 108 1.09 -0.56 -14.34
N SER A 109 1.85 -1.65 -14.17
CA SER A 109 1.47 -2.96 -14.70
C SER A 109 0.22 -3.56 -14.04
N TYR A 110 -0.22 -3.01 -12.89
CA TYR A 110 -1.42 -3.45 -12.17
C TYR A 110 -2.68 -2.67 -12.54
N GLN A 111 -2.58 -1.64 -13.39
CA GLN A 111 -3.67 -0.72 -13.68
C GLN A 111 -4.92 -1.45 -14.20
N HIS A 112 -4.75 -2.34 -15.19
CA HIS A 112 -5.87 -3.07 -15.76
C HIS A 112 -6.55 -4.03 -14.77
N GLN A 113 -5.79 -4.62 -13.84
CA GLN A 113 -6.36 -5.46 -12.78
C GLN A 113 -7.09 -4.61 -11.73
N ALA A 114 -6.54 -3.44 -11.39
CA ALA A 114 -7.16 -2.50 -10.46
C ALA A 114 -8.49 -1.95 -11.02
N GLU A 115 -8.53 -1.64 -12.31
CA GLU A 115 -9.70 -1.16 -13.04
C GLU A 115 -10.88 -2.14 -12.96
N LYS A 116 -10.61 -3.45 -13.06
CA LYS A 116 -11.66 -4.47 -12.90
C LYS A 116 -12.37 -4.40 -11.54
N PHE A 117 -11.64 -4.07 -10.47
CA PHE A 117 -12.24 -3.90 -9.14
C PHE A 117 -13.03 -2.59 -9.04
N TYR A 118 -12.56 -1.53 -9.68
CA TYR A 118 -13.26 -0.25 -9.81
C TYR A 118 -14.60 -0.43 -10.54
N ASP A 119 -14.59 -1.01 -11.74
CA ASP A 119 -15.80 -1.26 -12.53
C ASP A 119 -16.78 -2.15 -11.77
N SER A 120 -16.27 -3.20 -11.12
CA SER A 120 -17.08 -4.07 -10.30
C SER A 120 -17.70 -3.34 -9.11
N ALA A 121 -16.97 -2.41 -8.48
CA ALA A 121 -17.50 -1.61 -7.37
C ALA A 121 -18.64 -0.68 -7.83
N ILE A 122 -18.49 -0.01 -8.98
CA ILE A 122 -19.53 0.83 -9.57
C ILE A 122 -20.79 0.01 -9.86
N ASN A 123 -20.64 -1.10 -10.57
CA ASN A 123 -21.75 -1.99 -10.90
C ASN A 123 -22.50 -2.49 -9.64
N GLN A 124 -21.78 -2.75 -8.54
CA GLN A 124 -22.40 -3.17 -7.27
C GLN A 124 -23.14 -2.04 -6.57
N LEU A 125 -22.72 -0.79 -6.75
CA LEU A 125 -23.40 0.39 -6.22
C LEU A 125 -24.69 0.67 -7.01
N GLU A 126 -24.67 0.56 -8.33
CA GLU A 126 -25.84 0.77 -9.19
C GLU A 126 -26.95 -0.26 -8.90
N LYS A 127 -26.60 -1.55 -8.82
CA LYS A 127 -27.53 -2.65 -8.48
C LYS A 127 -28.19 -2.52 -7.12
N LYS A 128 -27.65 -1.70 -6.22
CA LYS A 128 -28.20 -1.46 -4.88
C LYS A 128 -29.13 -0.26 -4.81
N ILE A 129 -29.15 0.55 -5.86
CA ILE A 129 -30.02 1.74 -5.98
C ILE A 129 -31.31 1.37 -6.76
N SER A 130 -31.26 0.35 -7.62
CA SER A 130 -32.41 -0.31 -8.25
C SER A 130 -33.15 -1.25 -7.30
#